data_AF-A0A1Q7E1X3-F1
#
_entry.id   AF-A0A1Q7E1X3-F1
#
_cell.length_a   1.000
_cell.length_b   1.000
_cell.length_c   1.000
_cell.angle_alpha   90.00
_cell.angle_beta   90.00
_cell.angle_gamma   90.00
#
_symmetry.space_group_name_H-M   'P 1'
#
loop_
_entity.id
_entity.type
_entity.pdbx_description
1 polymer ?
#
loop_
_entity_poly.entity_id
_entity_poly.type
_entity_poly.pdbx_seq_one_letter_code
_entity_poly.pdbx_strand_id
1 'polypeptide(L)'
;MALITDGILTHRLPWALVLIGVFLTIAIELMGVSSLPVAVGVYLPITTSAGMFAGGIVRWLVERRVRSANRSLAEIESGPGVLFASGLIAGGAICGIAVAAIAGWGSRTGKAADWLAGAVPLYHQLGWFATSAVVGLIMFAILGFLLYRTGLRRQ
;
A
#
# COMPACT_ATOMS: atom_id res chain seq x y z
N MET A 1 11.98 -8.57 4.78
CA MET A 1 12.33 -8.04 6.13
C MET A 1 13.28 -8.95 6.91
N ALA A 2 13.50 -10.22 6.54
CA ALA A 2 14.38 -11.11 7.31
C ALA A 2 15.84 -10.61 7.44
N LEU A 3 16.44 -10.05 6.38
CA LEU A 3 17.86 -9.62 6.38
C LEU A 3 18.22 -8.55 7.43
N ILE A 4 17.34 -7.59 7.69
CA ILE A 4 17.59 -6.54 8.69
C ILE A 4 17.37 -7.12 10.10
N THR A 5 16.32 -7.91 10.29
CA THR A 5 16.02 -8.57 11.57
C THR A 5 17.13 -9.55 11.97
N ASP A 6 17.58 -10.39 11.04
CA ASP A 6 18.71 -11.30 11.25
C ASP A 6 20.01 -10.53 11.49
N GLY A 7 20.25 -9.44 10.75
CA GLY A 7 21.43 -8.59 10.95
C GLY A 7 21.49 -7.94 12.33
N ILE A 8 20.35 -7.52 12.89
CA ILE A 8 20.24 -6.98 14.26
C ILE A 8 20.43 -8.10 15.29
N LEU A 9 19.73 -9.22 15.14
CA LEU A 9 19.78 -10.35 16.09
C LEU A 9 21.16 -11.02 16.15
N THR A 10 21.89 -11.04 15.03
CA THR A 10 23.24 -11.62 14.93
C THR A 10 24.36 -10.61 15.13
N HIS A 11 24.04 -9.32 15.38
CA HIS A 11 25.01 -8.21 15.43
C HIS A 11 25.90 -8.06 14.18
N ARG A 12 25.53 -8.67 13.04
CA ARG A 12 26.29 -8.63 11.79
C ARG A 12 25.64 -7.70 10.77
N LEU A 13 25.29 -6.49 11.19
CA LEU A 13 24.85 -5.48 10.24
C LEU A 13 26.01 -4.97 9.37
N PRO A 14 25.82 -4.88 8.05
CA PRO A 14 26.78 -4.25 7.17
C PRO A 14 26.74 -2.72 7.36
N TRP A 15 27.36 -2.22 8.43
CA TRP A 15 27.39 -0.80 8.82
C TRP A 15 27.89 0.13 7.71
N ALA A 16 28.78 -0.36 6.84
CA ALA A 16 29.21 0.37 5.66
C ALA A 16 28.03 0.74 4.74
N LEU A 17 27.11 -0.20 4.48
CA LEU A 17 25.92 0.03 3.65
C LEU A 17 24.93 1.00 4.31
N VAL A 18 24.79 0.92 5.65
CA VAL A 18 23.95 1.83 6.42
C VAL A 18 24.49 3.26 6.34
N LEU A 19 25.79 3.46 6.58
CA LEU A 19 26.44 4.77 6.50
C LEU A 19 26.36 5.36 5.09
N ILE A 20 26.54 4.55 4.05
CA ILE A 20 26.34 4.99 2.66
C ILE A 20 24.92 5.55 2.47
N GLY A 21 23.90 4.85 2.98
CA GLY A 21 22.51 5.32 2.93
C GLY A 21 22.30 6.65 3.65
N VAL A 22 22.93 6.85 4.81
CA VAL A 22 22.89 8.12 5.56
C VAL A 22 23.50 9.26 4.77
N PHE A 23 24.72 9.08 4.24
CA PHE A 23 25.38 10.13 3.44
C PHE A 23 24.62 10.45 2.15
N LEU A 24 24.06 9.42 1.50
CA LEU A 24 23.21 9.62 0.32
C LEU A 24 21.95 10.44 0.65
N THR A 25 21.31 10.12 1.79
CA THR A 25 20.13 10.85 2.29
C THR A 25 20.46 12.31 2.56
N ILE A 26 21.59 12.59 3.22
CA ILE A 26 22.06 13.96 3.48
C ILE A 26 22.32 14.70 2.15
N ALA A 27 23.01 14.07 1.20
CA ALA A 27 23.26 14.68 -0.11
C ALA A 27 21.94 15.03 -0.85
N ILE A 28 20.94 14.14 -0.80
CA ILE A 28 19.63 14.37 -1.39
C ILE A 28 18.89 15.52 -0.71
N GLU A 29 18.93 15.56 0.63
CA GLU A 29 18.30 16.62 1.41
C GLU A 29 18.96 18.00 1.15
N LEU A 30 20.29 18.02 0.97
CA LEU A 30 21.04 19.23 0.56
C LEU A 30 20.68 19.72 -0.85
N MET A 31 20.24 18.83 -1.74
CA MET A 31 19.71 19.20 -3.06
C MET A 31 18.28 19.75 -3.00
N GLY A 32 17.67 19.85 -1.80
CA GLY A 32 16.31 20.36 -1.61
C GLY A 32 15.22 19.36 -2.02
N VAL A 33 15.57 18.10 -2.23
CA VAL A 33 14.62 17.02 -2.55
C VAL A 33 14.36 16.21 -1.28
N SER A 34 13.10 15.89 -1.01
CA SER A 34 12.79 14.99 0.10
C SER A 34 13.38 13.61 -0.17
N SER A 35 14.23 13.15 0.75
CA SER A 35 14.92 11.86 0.66
C SER A 35 13.99 10.65 0.73
N LEU A 36 12.84 10.77 1.39
CA LEU A 36 11.92 9.66 1.67
C LEU A 36 11.23 9.12 0.40
N PRO A 37 10.63 9.96 -0.48
CA PRO A 37 10.12 9.51 -1.78
C PRO A 37 11.19 8.88 -2.67
N VAL A 38 12.42 9.39 -2.64
CA VAL A 38 13.53 8.89 -3.47
C VAL A 38 13.94 7.49 -3.01
N ALA A 39 14.14 7.29 -1.70
CA ALA A 39 14.49 5.99 -1.14
C ALA A 39 13.42 4.93 -1.41
N VAL A 40 12.14 5.29 -1.23
CA VAL A 40 11.01 4.39 -1.50
C VAL A 40 10.91 4.05 -2.99
N GLY A 41 11.11 5.03 -3.88
CA GLY A 41 11.04 4.84 -5.32
C GLY A 41 12.13 3.93 -5.89
N VAL A 42 13.35 3.98 -5.33
CA VAL A 42 14.47 3.12 -5.75
C VAL A 42 14.26 1.66 -5.32
N TYR A 43 13.57 1.43 -4.21
CA TYR A 43 13.34 0.09 -3.68
C TYR A 43 12.10 -0.61 -4.26
N LEU A 44 11.08 0.14 -4.67
CA LEU A 44 9.80 -0.44 -5.11
C LEU A 44 9.73 -0.70 -6.62
N PRO A 45 9.10 -1.83 -7.04
CA PRO A 45 8.77 -2.05 -8.44
C PRO A 45 7.90 -0.94 -9.02
N ILE A 46 8.10 -0.63 -10.30
CA ILE A 46 7.33 0.41 -11.01
C ILE A 46 5.82 0.20 -10.93
N THR A 47 5.36 -1.05 -10.87
CA THR A 47 3.95 -1.41 -10.72
C THR A 47 3.37 -0.95 -9.38
N THR A 48 4.11 -1.13 -8.28
CA THR A 48 3.71 -0.68 -6.94
C THR A 48 3.80 0.85 -6.84
N SER A 49 4.86 1.44 -7.37
CA SER A 49 5.07 2.90 -7.38
C SER A 49 3.99 3.63 -8.19
N ALA A 50 3.53 3.06 -9.31
CA ALA A 50 2.44 3.61 -10.11
C ALA A 50 1.10 3.65 -9.32
N GLY A 51 0.83 2.63 -8.51
CA GLY A 51 -0.34 2.61 -7.62
C GLY A 51 -0.29 3.70 -6.55
N MET A 52 0.88 3.89 -5.93
CA MET A 52 1.10 4.99 -4.96
C MET A 52 0.96 6.36 -5.63
N PHE A 53 1.51 6.53 -6.83
CA PHE A 53 1.40 7.75 -7.62
C PHE A 53 -0.05 8.10 -7.92
N ALA A 54 -0.86 7.13 -8.36
CA ALA A 54 -2.28 7.34 -8.62
C ALA A 54 -3.05 7.76 -7.35
N GLY A 55 -2.73 7.19 -6.18
CA GLY A 55 -3.26 7.68 -4.90
C GLY A 55 -2.88 9.14 -4.62
N GLY A 56 -1.64 9.53 -4.94
CA GLY A 56 -1.16 10.91 -4.87
C GLY A 56 -1.93 11.87 -5.80
N ILE A 57 -2.29 11.43 -7.02
CA ILE A 57 -3.16 12.20 -7.93
C ILE A 57 -4.52 12.44 -7.29
N VAL A 58 -5.14 11.41 -6.70
CA VAL A 58 -6.44 11.56 -6.03
C VAL A 58 -6.35 12.56 -4.88
N ARG A 59 -5.32 12.47 -4.03
CA ARG A 59 -5.03 13.44 -2.96
C ARG A 59 -4.92 14.85 -3.51
N TRP A 60 -4.12 15.04 -4.56
CA TRP A 60 -3.93 16.35 -5.21
C TRP A 60 -5.24 16.93 -5.76
N LEU A 61 -6.10 16.10 -6.37
CA LEU A 61 -7.41 16.51 -6.86
C LEU A 61 -8.35 16.93 -5.72
N VAL A 62 -8.36 16.20 -4.60
CA VAL A 62 -9.13 16.55 -3.40
C VAL A 62 -8.66 17.90 -2.87
N GLU A 63 -7.35 18.06 -2.62
CA GLU A 63 -6.81 19.31 -2.08
C GLU A 63 -7.08 20.51 -2.98
N ARG A 64 -6.96 20.36 -4.29
CA ARG A 64 -7.27 21.43 -5.26
C ARG A 64 -8.73 21.87 -5.14
N ARG A 65 -9.66 20.92 -4.96
CA ARG A 65 -11.09 21.23 -4.82
C ARG A 65 -11.44 21.83 -3.46
N VAL A 66 -10.78 21.40 -2.40
CA VAL A 66 -10.98 21.91 -1.04
C VAL A 66 -10.42 23.34 -0.88
N ARG A 67 -9.24 23.62 -1.44
CA ARG A 67 -8.67 24.99 -1.52
C ARG A 67 -9.61 25.96 -2.25
N SER A 68 -10.24 25.51 -3.34
CA SER A 68 -11.25 26.29 -4.07
C SER A 68 -12.52 26.59 -3.26
N ALA A 69 -12.76 25.90 -2.15
CA ALA A 69 -13.94 26.04 -1.31
C ALA A 69 -13.65 26.78 0.01
N ASN A 70 -12.50 27.46 0.14
CA ASN A 70 -12.04 28.17 1.35
C ASN A 70 -12.06 27.32 2.63
N ARG A 71 -11.83 26.01 2.52
CA ARG A 71 -11.73 25.12 3.68
C ARG A 71 -10.29 24.97 4.13
N SER A 72 -10.11 24.73 5.43
CA SER A 72 -8.79 24.51 6.03
C SER A 72 -8.18 23.19 5.57
N LEU A 73 -6.87 23.19 5.29
CA LEU A 73 -6.11 21.96 5.03
C LEU A 73 -6.11 21.00 6.23
N ALA A 74 -6.23 21.54 7.46
CA ALA A 74 -6.32 20.74 8.67
C ALA A 74 -7.57 19.84 8.71
N GLU A 75 -8.66 20.26 8.05
CA GLU A 75 -9.89 19.47 7.92
C GLU A 75 -9.71 18.25 7.00
N ILE A 76 -8.75 18.32 6.07
CA ILE A 76 -8.43 17.22 5.15
C ILE A 76 -7.54 16.18 5.83
N GLU A 77 -6.61 16.60 6.69
CA GLU A 77 -5.66 15.71 7.37
C GLU A 77 -6.34 14.76 8.36
N SER A 78 -7.38 15.23 9.04
CA SER A 78 -8.26 14.40 9.88
C SER A 78 -9.56 14.00 9.18
N GLY A 79 -9.63 14.24 7.87
CA GLY A 79 -10.86 14.15 7.11
C GLY A 79 -11.34 12.72 6.85
N PRO A 80 -12.60 12.56 6.41
CA PRO A 80 -13.21 11.26 6.09
C PRO A 80 -12.44 10.47 5.03
N GLY A 81 -11.67 11.13 4.16
CA GLY A 81 -10.80 10.47 3.19
C GLY A 81 -9.63 9.69 3.81
N VAL A 82 -9.00 10.24 4.86
CA VAL A 82 -7.89 9.57 5.56
C VAL A 82 -8.41 8.38 6.37
N LEU A 83 -9.56 8.53 7.03
CA LEU A 83 -10.27 7.44 7.73
C LEU A 83 -10.68 6.31 6.77
N PHE A 84 -11.17 6.65 5.58
CA PHE A 84 -11.52 5.66 4.57
C PHE A 84 -10.28 4.89 4.07
N ALA A 85 -9.18 5.61 3.79
CA ALA A 85 -7.93 4.99 3.36
C ALA A 85 -7.33 4.08 4.43
N SER A 86 -7.28 4.51 5.70
CA SER A 86 -6.79 3.67 6.80
C SER A 86 -7.68 2.45 7.04
N GLY A 87 -9.00 2.60 6.90
CA GLY A 87 -9.96 1.50 6.93
C GLY A 87 -9.73 0.47 5.82
N LEU A 88 -9.42 0.91 4.59
CA LEU A 88 -9.07 0.01 3.48
C LEU A 88 -7.76 -0.76 3.76
N ILE A 89 -6.75 -0.10 4.32
CA ILE A 89 -5.48 -0.73 4.69
C ILE A 89 -5.70 -1.78 5.80
N ALA A 90 -6.40 -1.40 6.86
CA ALA A 90 -6.70 -2.28 7.99
C ALA A 90 -7.58 -3.47 7.57
N GLY A 91 -8.61 -3.23 6.77
CA GLY A 91 -9.47 -4.28 6.22
C GLY A 91 -8.70 -5.26 5.35
N GLY A 92 -7.81 -4.77 4.49
CA GLY A 92 -6.93 -5.62 3.69
C GLY A 92 -6.03 -6.51 4.54
N ALA A 93 -5.44 -5.96 5.61
CA ALA A 93 -4.62 -6.72 6.55
C ALA A 93 -5.40 -7.81 7.29
N ILE A 94 -6.60 -7.48 7.81
CA ILE A 94 -7.46 -8.44 8.51
C ILE A 94 -7.89 -9.57 7.57
N CYS A 95 -8.32 -9.25 6.34
CA CYS A 95 -8.64 -10.26 5.33
C CYS A 95 -7.45 -11.15 5.01
N GLY A 96 -6.24 -10.59 4.88
CA GLY A 96 -5.01 -11.35 4.65
C GLY A 96 -4.70 -12.33 5.78
N ILE A 97 -4.84 -11.89 7.04
CA ILE A 97 -4.67 -12.76 8.22
C ILE A 97 -5.74 -13.85 8.25
N ALA A 98 -7.00 -13.52 7.99
CA ALA A 98 -8.09 -14.49 7.95
C ALA A 98 -7.85 -15.58 6.90
N VAL A 99 -7.45 -15.19 5.67
CA VAL A 99 -7.09 -16.13 4.61
C VAL A 99 -5.92 -17.01 5.02
N ALA A 100 -4.86 -16.43 5.60
CA ALA A 100 -3.69 -17.19 6.07
C ALA A 100 -4.06 -18.19 7.19
N ALA A 101 -4.95 -17.80 8.11
CA ALA A 101 -5.41 -18.66 9.19
C ALA A 101 -6.23 -19.86 8.66
N ILE A 102 -7.16 -19.62 7.73
CA ILE A 102 -7.95 -20.70 7.10
C ILE A 102 -7.03 -21.63 6.31
N ALA A 103 -6.07 -21.06 5.57
CA ALA A 103 -5.07 -21.83 4.82
C ALA A 103 -4.26 -22.73 5.76
N GLY A 104 -3.78 -22.17 6.87
CA GLY A 104 -2.98 -22.89 7.86
C GLY A 104 -3.76 -23.97 8.62
N TRP A 105 -5.06 -23.75 8.90
CA TRP A 105 -5.90 -24.73 9.58
C TRP A 105 -6.23 -25.96 8.71
N GLY A 106 -6.46 -25.74 7.41
CA GLY A 106 -6.76 -26.81 6.45
C GLY A 106 -5.56 -27.72 6.12
N SER A 107 -4.34 -27.22 6.25
CA SER A 107 -3.12 -28.00 5.97
C SER A 107 -2.37 -28.39 7.24
N ARG A 108 -2.46 -29.67 7.64
CA ARG A 108 -1.47 -30.27 8.56
C ARG A 108 -0.11 -30.54 7.90
N THR A 109 0.03 -30.27 6.60
CA THR A 109 1.18 -30.63 5.76
C THR A 109 1.48 -29.54 4.73
N GLY A 110 1.91 -28.34 5.14
CA GLY A 110 2.70 -27.39 4.32
C GLY A 110 2.13 -26.85 2.99
N LYS A 111 0.94 -27.26 2.54
CA LYS A 111 0.30 -26.88 1.26
C LYS A 111 -1.06 -26.20 1.50
N ALA A 112 -1.02 -25.20 2.36
CA ALA A 112 -2.15 -24.37 2.80
C ALA A 112 -2.91 -23.71 1.64
N ALA A 113 -2.16 -23.18 0.67
CA ALA A 113 -2.73 -22.49 -0.49
C ALA A 113 -3.40 -23.46 -1.48
N ASP A 114 -2.81 -24.63 -1.70
CA ASP A 114 -3.34 -25.65 -2.62
C ASP A 114 -4.66 -26.26 -2.10
N TRP A 115 -4.77 -26.44 -0.78
CA TRP A 115 -6.00 -26.95 -0.16
C TRP A 115 -7.15 -25.93 -0.27
N LEU A 116 -6.88 -24.64 -0.03
CA LEU A 116 -7.88 -23.59 -0.21
C LEU A 116 -8.32 -23.43 -1.66
N ALA A 117 -7.39 -23.52 -2.61
CA ALA A 117 -7.69 -23.48 -4.05
C ALA A 117 -8.55 -24.67 -4.51
N GLY A 118 -8.42 -25.83 -3.88
CA GLY A 118 -9.24 -27.02 -4.14
C GLY A 118 -10.59 -27.05 -3.38
N ALA A 119 -10.64 -26.52 -2.15
CA ALA A 119 -11.82 -26.53 -1.30
C ALA A 119 -12.83 -25.42 -1.65
N VAL A 120 -12.36 -24.30 -2.21
CA VAL A 120 -13.19 -23.18 -2.64
C VAL A 120 -13.02 -23.00 -4.16
N PRO A 121 -13.86 -23.66 -5.00
CA PRO A 121 -13.75 -23.59 -6.46
C PRO A 121 -14.06 -22.19 -7.04
N LEU A 122 -14.30 -21.21 -6.16
CA LEU A 122 -14.47 -19.80 -6.47
C LEU A 122 -13.23 -19.23 -7.18
N TYR A 123 -12.01 -19.68 -6.86
CA TYR A 123 -10.80 -19.24 -7.56
C TYR A 123 -10.73 -19.76 -9.01
N HIS A 124 -11.21 -20.98 -9.29
CA HIS A 124 -11.22 -21.52 -10.65
C HIS A 124 -12.40 -21.00 -11.49
N GLN A 125 -13.57 -20.75 -10.88
CA GLN A 125 -14.74 -20.21 -11.60
C GLN A 125 -14.69 -18.69 -11.79
N LEU A 126 -14.13 -17.94 -10.82
CA LEU A 126 -13.86 -16.51 -10.93
C LEU A 126 -12.39 -16.20 -11.25
N GLY A 127 -11.59 -17.20 -11.63
CA GLY A 127 -10.17 -17.03 -11.93
C GLY A 127 -9.92 -16.03 -13.04
N TRP A 128 -10.78 -16.03 -14.06
CA TRP A 128 -10.72 -15.03 -15.14
C TRP A 128 -10.95 -13.60 -14.62
N PHE A 129 -11.86 -13.44 -13.66
CA PHE A 129 -12.16 -12.15 -13.02
C PHE A 129 -11.00 -11.70 -12.13
N ALA A 130 -10.43 -12.61 -11.35
CA ALA A 130 -9.34 -12.34 -10.40
C ALA A 130 -7.97 -12.11 -11.07
N THR A 131 -7.71 -12.74 -12.22
CA THR A 131 -6.42 -12.63 -12.94
C THR A 131 -6.42 -11.57 -14.05
N SER A 132 -7.59 -11.06 -14.44
CA SER A 132 -7.64 -10.04 -15.51
C SER A 132 -7.17 -8.67 -15.03
N ALA A 133 -6.22 -8.10 -15.78
CA ALA A 133 -5.72 -6.74 -15.51
C ALA A 133 -6.82 -5.67 -15.63
N VAL A 134 -7.80 -5.90 -16.50
CA VAL A 134 -8.92 -4.96 -16.74
C VAL A 134 -9.83 -4.86 -15.52
N VAL A 135 -10.19 -6.00 -14.90
CA VAL A 135 -11.01 -5.98 -13.68
C VAL A 135 -10.26 -5.32 -12.53
N GLY A 136 -8.96 -5.61 -12.38
CA GLY A 136 -8.11 -4.94 -11.41
C GLY A 136 -8.09 -3.42 -11.60
N LEU A 137 -7.95 -2.96 -12.85
CA LEU A 137 -7.97 -1.54 -13.20
C LEU A 137 -9.33 -0.89 -12.87
N ILE A 138 -10.44 -1.56 -13.20
CA ILE A 138 -11.80 -1.07 -12.91
C ILE A 138 -12.01 -0.96 -11.40
N MET A 139 -11.64 -1.99 -10.63
CA MET A 139 -11.76 -1.98 -9.17
C MET A 139 -10.89 -0.88 -8.55
N PHE A 140 -9.66 -0.71 -9.05
CA PHE A 140 -8.78 0.37 -8.62
C PHE A 140 -9.39 1.75 -8.91
N ALA A 141 -9.95 1.94 -10.11
CA ALA A 141 -10.62 3.19 -10.49
C ALA A 141 -11.86 3.46 -9.63
N ILE A 142 -12.66 2.43 -9.32
CA ILE A 142 -13.82 2.54 -8.42
C ILE A 142 -13.38 2.96 -7.02
N LEU A 143 -12.35 2.32 -6.45
CA LEU A 143 -11.82 2.67 -5.13
C LEU A 143 -11.24 4.08 -5.12
N GLY A 144 -10.51 4.48 -6.16
CA GLY A 144 -9.99 5.84 -6.32
C GLY A 144 -11.11 6.88 -6.42
N PHE A 145 -12.19 6.58 -7.16
CA PHE A 145 -13.37 7.44 -7.24
C PHE A 145 -14.12 7.53 -5.91
N LEU A 146 -14.28 6.43 -5.20
CA LEU A 146 -14.88 6.41 -3.87
C LEU A 146 -14.05 7.22 -2.88
N LEU A 147 -12.73 7.08 -2.89
CA LEU A 147 -11.81 7.86 -2.07
C LEU A 147 -11.90 9.36 -2.39
N TYR A 148 -11.97 9.73 -3.67
CA TYR A 148 -12.19 11.11 -4.09
C TYR A 148 -13.52 11.65 -3.56
N ARG A 149 -14.60 10.87 -3.70
CA ARG A 149 -15.94 11.26 -3.24
C ARG A 149 -16.01 11.38 -1.72
N THR A 150 -15.41 10.46 -0.96
CA THR A 150 -15.38 10.52 0.50
C THR A 150 -14.47 11.63 1.00
N GLY A 151 -13.34 11.88 0.34
CA GLY A 151 -12.43 12.97 0.66
C GLY A 151 -13.05 14.37 0.48
N LEU A 152 -14.11 14.51 -0.32
CA LEU A 152 -14.84 15.77 -0.50
C LEU A 152 -16.04 15.97 0.45
N ARG A 153 -16.46 14.91 1.16
CA ARG A 153 -17.58 15.01 2.12
C ARG A 153 -17.19 15.93 3.27
N ARG A 154 -18.09 16.85 3.61
CA ARG A 154 -17.98 17.70 4.81
C ARG A 154 -18.26 16.85 6.04
N GLN A 155 -17.49 17.07 7.11
CA GLN A 155 -17.93 16.77 8.46
C GLN A 155 -18.71 17.97 9.00
#